data_AF-A0AAU4BEH3-F1
#
_entry.id   AF-A0AAU4BEH3-F1
#
_cell.length_a   1.000
_cell.length_b   1.000
_cell.length_c   1.000
_cell.angle_alpha   90.00
_cell.angle_beta   90.00
_cell.angle_gamma   90.00
#
_symmetry.space_group_name_H-M   'P 1'
#
loop_
_entity.id
_entity.type
_entity.pdbx_description
1 polymer ?
#
loop_
_entity_poly.entity_id
_entity_poly.type
_entity_poly.pdbx_seq_one_letter_code
_entity_poly.pdbx_strand_id
1 'polypeptide(L)' 'MASIIDRIKKFLRGPQGQKARARAERLARDPRTQAKARRLLAKVRGGSRH' A
#
# COMPACT_ATOMS: atom_id res chain seq x y z
N MET A 1 -18.37 19.37 4.31
CA MET A 1 -16.93 19.18 3.96
C MET A 1 -16.68 17.70 3.63
N ALA A 2 -16.78 17.32 2.35
CA ALA A 2 -16.62 15.93 1.88
C ALA A 2 -15.49 15.76 0.84
N SER A 3 -14.62 16.76 0.67
CA SER A 3 -13.84 16.89 -0.57
C SER A 3 -12.65 15.91 -0.66
N ILE A 4 -11.97 15.61 0.45
CA ILE A 4 -10.75 14.78 0.38
C ILE A 4 -11.08 13.31 0.10
N ILE A 5 -12.09 12.75 0.77
CA ILE A 5 -12.51 11.36 0.55
C ILE A 5 -13.04 11.18 -0.88
N ASP A 6 -13.79 12.15 -1.40
CA ASP A 6 -14.32 12.10 -2.76
C ASP A 6 -13.20 12.20 -3.81
N ARG A 7 -12.19 13.03 -3.56
CA ARG A 7 -11.00 13.15 -4.42
C ARG A 7 -10.15 11.89 -4.40
N ILE A 8 -10.01 11.23 -3.25
CA ILE A 8 -9.37 9.91 -3.14
C ILE A 8 -10.19 8.86 -3.88
N LYS A 9 -11.52 8.81 -3.71
CA LYS A 9 -12.38 7.88 -4.46
C LYS A 9 -12.29 8.11 -5.97
N LYS A 10 -12.29 9.37 -6.42
CA LYS A 10 -12.14 9.74 -7.82
C LYS A 10 -10.76 9.38 -8.37
N PHE A 11 -9.71 9.54 -7.55
CA PHE A 11 -8.36 9.11 -7.88
C PHE A 11 -8.24 7.59 -7.97
N LEU A 12 -8.82 6.86 -7.01
CA LEU A 12 -8.87 5.39 -6.97
C LEU A 12 -9.64 4.81 -8.15
N ARG A 13 -10.74 5.46 -8.57
CA ARG A 13 -11.51 5.10 -9.78
C ARG A 13 -10.83 5.52 -11.09
N GLY A 14 -9.86 6.43 -11.02
CA GLY A 14 -9.10 6.89 -12.18
C GLY A 14 -8.01 5.90 -12.61
N PRO A 15 -7.43 6.09 -13.81
CA PRO A 15 -6.36 5.24 -14.33
C PRO A 15 -5.10 5.25 -13.45
N GLN A 16 -4.88 6.34 -12.70
CA GLN A 16 -3.78 6.45 -11.73
C GLN A 16 -3.99 5.54 -10.51
N GLY A 17 -5.22 5.48 -9.97
CA GLY A 17 -5.59 4.57 -8.89
C GLY A 17 -5.54 3.10 -9.29
N GLN A 18 -6.01 2.77 -10.50
CA GLN A 18 -5.89 1.41 -11.05
C GLN A 18 -4.43 0.99 -11.24
N LYS A 19 -3.56 1.89 -11.71
CA LYS A 19 -2.10 1.63 -11.77
C LYS A 19 -1.49 1.42 -10.39
N ALA A 20 -1.89 2.22 -9.39
CA ALA A 20 -1.43 2.04 -8.02
C ALA A 20 -1.87 0.70 -7.43
N ARG A 21 -3.13 0.30 -7.67
CA ARG A 21 -3.66 -1.02 -7.30
C ARG A 21 -2.92 -2.15 -8.01
N ALA A 22 -2.73 -2.07 -9.33
CA ALA A 22 -2.00 -3.09 -10.09
C ALA A 22 -0.54 -3.23 -9.65
N ARG A 23 0.12 -2.11 -9.28
CA ARG A 23 1.45 -2.13 -8.69
C ARG A 23 1.44 -2.80 -7.31
N ALA A 24 0.48 -2.45 -6.47
CA ALA A 24 0.31 -3.08 -5.15
C ALA A 24 0.03 -4.59 -5.28
N GLU A 25 -0.83 -5.01 -6.21
CA GLU A 25 -1.11 -6.41 -6.48
C GLU A 25 0.10 -7.15 -7.03
N ARG A 26 0.90 -6.54 -7.93
CA ARG A 26 2.18 -7.12 -8.38
C ARG A 26 3.16 -7.30 -7.24
N LEU A 27 3.29 -6.29 -6.39
CA LEU A 27 4.15 -6.34 -5.21
C LEU A 27 3.66 -7.37 -4.18
N ALA A 28 2.35 -7.55 -4.06
CA ALA A 28 1.73 -8.54 -3.19
C ALA A 28 1.86 -9.98 -3.75
N ARG A 29 1.82 -10.13 -5.08
CA ARG A 29 2.05 -11.41 -5.77
C ARG A 29 3.50 -11.86 -5.76
N ASP A 30 4.45 -10.94 -5.52
CA ASP A 30 5.85 -11.28 -5.43
C ASP A 30 6.22 -11.75 -4.01
N PRO A 31 6.52 -13.04 -3.81
CA PRO A 31 6.85 -13.58 -2.48
C PRO A 31 8.13 -12.97 -1.91
N ARG A 32 9.08 -12.53 -2.77
CA ARG A 32 10.32 -11.88 -2.31
C ARG A 32 10.04 -10.49 -1.76
N THR A 33 9.11 -9.77 -2.39
CA THR A 33 8.64 -8.47 -1.90
C THR A 33 7.85 -8.64 -0.60
N GLN A 34 7.02 -9.68 -0.50
CA GLN A 34 6.27 -9.98 0.71
C GLN A 34 7.19 -10.30 1.90
N ALA A 35 8.25 -11.09 1.70
CA ALA A 35 9.23 -11.37 2.74
C ALA A 35 9.98 -10.11 3.20
N LYS A 36 10.36 -9.24 2.26
CA LYS A 36 11.02 -7.96 2.57
C LYS A 36 10.08 -7.01 3.31
N ALA A 37 8.82 -6.91 2.87
CA ALA A 37 7.78 -6.12 3.54
C ALA A 37 7.49 -6.66 4.94
N ARG A 38 7.35 -7.98 5.11
CA ARG A 38 7.20 -8.64 6.42
C ARG A 38 8.39 -8.35 7.33
N ARG A 39 9.62 -8.39 6.83
CA ARG A 39 10.83 -8.08 7.61
C ARG A 39 10.88 -6.61 8.02
N LEU A 40 10.53 -5.69 7.14
CA LEU A 40 10.43 -4.26 7.45
C LEU A 40 9.32 -3.98 8.46
N LEU A 41 8.14 -4.56 8.27
CA LEU A 41 7.03 -4.46 9.22
C LEU A 41 7.38 -5.08 10.57
N ALA A 42 8.08 -6.21 10.61
CA ALA A 42 8.57 -6.81 11.84
C ALA A 42 9.61 -5.93 12.53
N LYS A 43 10.45 -5.22 11.78
CA LYS A 43 11.43 -4.26 12.33
C LYS A 43 10.74 -3.01 12.89
N VAL A 44 9.73 -2.49 12.21
CA VAL A 44 8.92 -1.35 12.69
C VAL A 44 8.08 -1.75 13.91
N ARG A 45 7.46 -2.92 13.88
CA ARG A 45 6.64 -3.45 14.98
C ARG A 45 7.47 -3.92 16.18
N GLY A 46 8.68 -4.41 15.94
CA GLY A 46 9.64 -4.83 16.97
C GLY A 46 10.49 -3.68 17.53
N GLY A 47 10.65 -2.58 16.78
CA GLY A 47 11.34 -1.37 17.23
C GLY A 47 10.51 -0.45 18.12
N SER A 48 9.19 -0.69 18.25
CA SER A 48 8.28 0.10 19.10
C SER A 48 8.24 -0.37 20.57
N ARG A 49 9.24 -1.16 21.00
CA ARG A 49 9.25 -1.78 22.33
C ARG A 49 10.50 -1.43 23.16
N HIS A 50 11.11 -0.28 22.89
CA HIS A 50 12.23 0.23 23.66
C HIS A 50 11.96 1.67 24.11
#